data_AF-R2PNZ8-F1
#
_entry.id   AF-R2PNZ8-F1
#
_cell.length_a   1.000
_cell.length_b   1.000
_cell.length_c   1.000
_cell.angle_alpha   90.00
_cell.angle_beta   90.00
_cell.angle_gamma   90.00
#
_symmetry.space_group_name_H-M   'P 1'
#
loop_
_entity.id
_entity.type
_entity.pdbx_description
1 polymer ?
#
loop_
_entity_poly.entity_id
_entity_poly.type
_entity_poly.pdbx_seq_one_letter_code
_entity_poly.pdbx_strand_id
1 'polypeptide(L)'
;MITRKISIEDIGYYGCRVTVFDELKQSIDLGDRKQKRWFTAHYRIKGLQAERLQEHYVAKKKQVVVTETVSIKEIYPRIKHVNDADGVLIARRIAPNRPLLVTAKGMSKFLVMEQ
;
A
#
# COMPACT_ATOMS: atom_id res chain seq x y z
N MET A 1 2.99 24.26 3.82
CA MET A 1 3.70 23.10 3.24
C MET A 1 2.98 22.67 1.98
N ILE A 2 3.66 22.64 0.84
CA ILE A 2 3.10 22.10 -0.40
C ILE A 2 3.11 20.57 -0.26
N THR A 3 1.94 19.95 -0.25
CA THR A 3 1.84 18.49 -0.15
C THR A 3 1.68 17.90 -1.55
N ARG A 4 2.77 17.37 -2.12
CA ARG A 4 2.76 16.72 -3.45
C ARG A 4 1.89 15.45 -3.43
N LYS A 5 1.03 15.28 -4.43
CA LYS A 5 0.38 13.99 -4.71
C LYS A 5 1.38 13.08 -5.43
N ILE A 6 1.51 11.84 -5.00
CA ILE A 6 2.36 10.86 -5.68
C ILE A 6 1.61 10.33 -6.92
N SER A 7 2.29 10.13 -8.05
CA SER A 7 1.68 9.53 -9.23
C SER A 7 1.76 8.00 -9.22
N ILE A 8 1.12 7.32 -10.18
CA ILE A 8 1.24 5.86 -10.34
C ILE A 8 2.66 5.49 -10.78
N GLU A 9 3.25 6.30 -11.65
CA GLU A 9 4.60 6.14 -12.17
C GLU A 9 5.64 6.30 -11.06
N ASP A 10 5.48 7.31 -10.20
CA ASP A 10 6.30 7.50 -9.00
C ASP A 10 6.26 6.24 -8.10
N ILE A 11 5.08 5.63 -7.92
CA ILE A 11 4.95 4.40 -7.14
C ILE A 11 5.64 3.24 -7.84
N GLY A 12 5.49 3.10 -9.15
CA GLY A 12 6.12 2.01 -9.89
C GLY A 12 7.64 2.11 -9.95
N TYR A 13 8.18 3.32 -9.87
CA TYR A 13 9.62 3.59 -9.90
C TYR A 13 10.26 3.54 -8.50
N TYR A 14 9.70 4.24 -7.51
CA TYR A 14 10.28 4.34 -6.17
C TYR A 14 9.71 3.36 -5.16
N GLY A 15 8.50 2.83 -5.40
CA GLY A 15 7.82 1.94 -4.47
C GLY A 15 8.32 0.51 -4.58
N CYS A 16 8.49 -0.13 -3.43
CA CYS A 16 8.76 -1.58 -3.32
C CYS A 16 7.56 -2.31 -2.72
N ARG A 17 6.86 -1.69 -1.77
CA ARG A 17 5.69 -2.27 -1.10
C ARG A 17 4.60 -1.25 -0.95
N VAL A 18 3.36 -1.65 -1.23
CA VAL A 18 2.18 -0.85 -0.90
C VAL A 18 1.27 -1.60 0.06
N THR A 19 0.64 -0.85 0.95
CA THR A 19 -0.46 -1.34 1.79
C THR A 19 -1.73 -0.68 1.30
N VAL A 20 -2.78 -1.47 1.07
CA VAL A 20 -4.10 -0.96 0.66
C VAL A 20 -5.11 -1.07 1.80
N PHE A 21 -6.11 -0.21 1.79
CA PHE A 21 -7.37 -0.47 2.47
C PHE A 21 -8.06 -1.62 1.73
N ASP A 22 -8.12 -2.80 2.33
CA ASP A 22 -8.87 -3.92 1.75
C ASP A 22 -10.27 -3.98 2.38
N GLU A 23 -11.27 -4.32 1.59
CA GLU A 23 -12.65 -4.33 2.06
C GLU A 23 -12.93 -5.55 2.96
N LEU A 24 -13.53 -5.21 4.11
CA LEU A 24 -14.46 -5.98 4.93
C LEU A 24 -14.70 -7.45 4.55
N LYS A 25 -14.28 -8.41 5.39
CA LYS A 25 -14.78 -9.80 5.27
C LYS A 25 -15.16 -10.52 6.56
N GLN A 26 -15.19 -9.85 7.71
CA GLN A 26 -15.78 -10.46 8.91
C GLN A 26 -16.66 -9.47 9.66
N SER A 27 -17.97 -9.71 9.64
CA SER A 27 -18.79 -9.46 10.81
C SER A 27 -18.36 -10.50 11.85
N ILE A 28 -17.70 -10.06 12.91
CA ILE A 28 -17.59 -10.88 14.12
C ILE A 28 -18.92 -10.68 14.84
N ASP A 29 -19.74 -11.72 14.93
CA ASP A 29 -20.91 -11.70 15.81
C ASP A 29 -20.41 -11.80 17.26
N LEU A 30 -20.39 -10.66 17.93
CA LEU A 30 -20.20 -10.53 19.37
C LEU A 30 -21.57 -10.35 20.04
N GLY A 31 -22.52 -11.26 19.77
CA GLY A 31 -23.91 -11.10 20.17
C GLY A 31 -24.59 -9.95 19.41
N ASP A 32 -25.12 -8.94 20.13
CA ASP A 32 -25.89 -7.82 19.55
C ASP A 32 -25.05 -6.75 18.81
N ARG A 33 -23.73 -6.90 18.72
CA ARG A 33 -22.85 -5.89 18.09
C ARG A 33 -22.07 -6.46 16.92
N LYS A 34 -22.31 -5.89 15.74
CA LYS A 34 -21.50 -6.13 14.52
C LYS A 34 -20.30 -5.19 14.51
N GLN A 35 -19.10 -5.72 14.73
CA GLN A 35 -17.87 -4.94 14.59
C GLN A 35 -17.29 -5.08 13.18
N LYS A 36 -17.15 -3.95 12.47
CA LYS A 36 -16.51 -3.87 11.15
C LYS A 36 -15.00 -3.70 11.32
N ARG A 37 -14.19 -4.70 10.96
CA ARG A 37 -12.72 -4.61 10.95
C ARG A 37 -12.20 -4.43 9.51
N TRP A 38 -11.40 -3.39 9.30
CA TRP A 38 -10.67 -3.19 8.06
C TRP A 38 -9.46 -4.12 8.04
N PHE A 39 -9.35 -4.95 7.00
CA PHE A 39 -8.13 -5.69 6.74
C PHE A 39 -7.21 -4.86 5.84
N THR A 40 -5.90 -5.00 6.04
CA THR A 40 -4.91 -4.41 5.16
C THR A 40 -4.32 -5.52 4.31
N ALA A 41 -4.34 -5.35 2.99
CA ALA A 41 -3.58 -6.21 2.09
C ALA A 41 -2.25 -5.54 1.73
N HIS A 42 -1.24 -6.38 1.54
CA HIS A 42 0.10 -5.94 1.15
C HIS A 42 0.39 -6.41 -0.27
N TYR A 43 0.92 -5.50 -1.08
CA TYR A 43 1.38 -5.80 -2.43
C TYR A 43 2.85 -5.45 -2.55
N ARG A 44 3.60 -6.30 -3.25
CA ARG A 44 4.94 -5.99 -3.75
C ARG A 44 4.80 -5.29 -5.10
N ILE A 45 5.54 -4.21 -5.29
CA ILE A 45 5.55 -3.45 -6.54
C ILE A 45 6.65 -3.99 -7.46
N LYS A 46 6.32 -4.18 -8.74
CA LYS A 46 7.24 -4.52 -9.82
C LYS A 46 6.90 -3.66 -11.04
N GLY A 47 7.57 -2.51 -11.16
CA GLY A 47 7.21 -1.51 -12.17
C GLY A 47 5.76 -1.08 -11.98
N LEU A 48 4.94 -1.16 -13.03
CA LEU A 48 3.52 -0.78 -12.97
C LEU A 48 2.57 -1.90 -12.49
N GLN A 49 3.13 -3.03 -12.06
CA GLN A 49 2.39 -4.18 -11.53
C GLN A 49 2.52 -4.28 -10.01
N ALA A 50 1.49 -4.84 -9.38
CA ALA A 50 1.41 -5.07 -7.94
C ALA A 50 1.03 -6.53 -7.68
N GLU A 51 1.91 -7.25 -6.99
CA GLU A 51 1.75 -8.66 -6.62
C GLU A 51 1.25 -8.76 -5.18
N ARG A 52 0.05 -9.30 -4.97
CA ARG A 52 -0.51 -9.51 -3.63
C ARG A 52 0.27 -10.60 -2.91
N LEU A 53 0.79 -10.29 -1.74
CA LEU A 53 1.50 -11.26 -0.91
C LEU A 53 0.59 -11.74 0.22
N GLN A 54 0.42 -13.05 0.32
CA GLN A 54 -0.24 -13.67 1.46
C GLN A 54 0.78 -14.49 2.26
N GLU A 55 0.79 -14.26 3.56
CA GLU A 55 1.63 -14.99 4.50
C GLU A 55 0.83 -16.17 5.05
N HIS A 56 1.41 -17.37 4.97
CA HIS A 56 0.84 -18.57 5.58
C HIS A 56 1.91 -19.28 6.41
N TYR A 57 1.47 -19.94 7.48
CA TYR A 57 2.38 -20.67 8.36
C TYR A 57 2.22 -22.17 8.12
N VAL A 58 3.27 -22.81 7.64
CA VAL A 58 3.34 -24.27 7.49
C VAL A 58 4.37 -24.79 8.48
N ALA A 59 3.95 -25.65 9.41
CA ALA A 59 4.83 -26.24 10.43
C ALA A 59 5.68 -25.19 11.18
N LYS A 60 5.06 -24.09 11.63
CA LYS A 60 5.69 -22.94 12.31
C LYS A 60 6.67 -22.13 11.46
N LYS A 61 6.84 -22.45 10.17
CA LYS A 61 7.63 -21.64 9.22
C LYS A 61 6.70 -20.71 8.45
N LYS A 62 7.09 -19.44 8.38
CA LYS A 62 6.41 -18.43 7.56
C LYS A 62 6.76 -18.67 6.09
N GLN A 63 5.75 -18.82 5.26
CA GLN A 63 5.86 -18.87 3.82
C GLN A 63 5.06 -17.70 3.22
N VAL A 64 5.48 -17.22 2.06
CA VAL A 64 4.84 -16.11 1.35
C VAL A 64 4.50 -16.58 -0.05
N VAL A 65 3.24 -16.45 -0.44
CA VAL A 65 2.76 -16.78 -1.79
C VAL A 65 2.25 -15.52 -2.47
N VAL A 66 2.52 -15.42 -3.77
CA VAL A 66 1.86 -14.44 -4.63
C VAL A 66 0.49 -14.99 -5.00
N THR A 67 -0.57 -14.36 -4.53
CA THR A 67 -1.95 -14.85 -4.75
C THR A 67 -2.66 -14.15 -5.91
N GLU A 68 -2.18 -12.97 -6.30
CA GLU A 68 -2.81 -12.13 -7.30
C GLU A 68 -1.74 -11.20 -7.90
N THR A 69 -1.85 -10.87 -9.18
CA THR A 69 -1.07 -9.78 -9.81
C THR A 69 -2.05 -8.86 -10.51
N VAL A 70 -1.97 -7.57 -10.19
CA VAL A 70 -2.86 -6.52 -10.70
C VAL A 70 -2.06 -5.29 -11.11
N SER A 71 -2.63 -4.43 -11.95
CA SER A 71 -1.99 -3.14 -12.22
C SER A 71 -2.05 -2.23 -10.98
N ILE A 72 -1.04 -1.36 -10.79
CA ILE A 72 -1.09 -0.34 -9.72
C ILE A 72 -2.34 0.52 -9.86
N LYS A 73 -2.78 0.80 -11.10
CA LYS A 73 -3.97 1.61 -11.39
C LYS A 73 -5.22 1.06 -10.72
N GLU A 74 -5.41 -0.26 -10.70
CA GLU A 74 -6.57 -0.91 -10.07
C GLU A 74 -6.59 -0.77 -8.54
N ILE A 75 -5.42 -0.78 -7.91
CA ILE A 75 -5.31 -0.67 -6.45
C ILE A 75 -5.09 0.76 -5.97
N TYR A 76 -4.67 1.68 -6.84
CA TYR A 76 -4.29 3.05 -6.51
C TYR A 76 -5.31 3.80 -5.65
N PRO A 77 -6.63 3.75 -5.94
CA PRO A 77 -7.64 4.42 -5.11
C PRO A 77 -7.64 3.93 -3.65
N ARG A 78 -7.23 2.67 -3.44
CA ARG A 78 -7.21 1.99 -2.14
C ARG A 78 -5.85 2.04 -1.45
N ILE A 79 -4.78 2.49 -2.11
CA ILE A 79 -3.45 2.56 -1.49
C ILE A 79 -3.49 3.49 -0.28
N LYS A 80 -3.08 2.94 0.87
CA LYS A 80 -2.90 3.62 2.16
C LYS A 80 -1.46 4.08 2.35
N HIS A 81 -0.49 3.18 2.13
CA HIS A 81 0.93 3.47 2.35
C HIS A 81 1.75 2.99 1.15
N VAL A 82 2.79 3.75 0.81
CA VAL A 82 3.82 3.36 -0.15
C VAL A 82 5.17 3.40 0.56
N ASN A 83 5.87 2.27 0.56
CA ASN A 83 7.21 2.13 1.08
C ASN A 83 8.20 1.89 -0.07
N ASP A 84 9.39 2.46 0.01
CA ASP A 84 10.50 2.16 -0.91
C ASP A 84 11.23 0.85 -0.55
N ALA A 85 12.31 0.55 -1.27
CA ALA A 85 13.13 -0.64 -1.05
C ALA A 85 13.80 -0.70 0.33
N ASP A 86 14.12 0.47 0.91
CA ASP A 86 14.71 0.59 2.26
C ASP A 86 13.65 0.55 3.37
N GLY A 87 12.37 0.41 3.00
CA GLY A 87 11.23 0.39 3.92
C GLY A 87 10.77 1.78 4.37
N VAL A 88 11.32 2.87 3.83
CA VAL A 88 10.92 4.25 4.13
C VAL A 88 9.52 4.51 3.58
N LEU A 89 8.63 5.05 4.42
CA LEU A 89 7.29 5.47 4.02
C LEU A 89 7.36 6.75 3.17
N ILE A 90 7.25 6.62 1.85
CA ILE A 90 7.40 7.73 0.91
C ILE A 90 6.08 8.44 0.59
N ALA A 91 4.94 7.75 0.70
CA ALA A 91 3.62 8.37 0.54
C ALA A 91 2.58 7.70 1.45
N ARG A 92 1.58 8.49 1.86
CA ARG A 92 0.48 8.02 2.71
C ARG A 92 -0.86 8.67 2.36
N ARG A 93 -1.92 7.89 2.51
CA ARG A 93 -3.32 8.32 2.42
C ARG A 93 -3.93 8.22 3.81
N ILE A 94 -4.36 9.36 4.36
CA ILE A 94 -4.83 9.43 5.76
C ILE A 94 -6.17 8.70 5.94
N ALA A 95 -7.06 8.79 4.97
CA ALA A 95 -8.38 8.16 5.00
C ALA A 95 -8.77 7.67 3.58
N PRO A 96 -9.69 6.70 3.47
CA PRO A 96 -10.29 6.36 2.18
C PRO A 96 -10.78 7.62 1.44
N ASN A 97 -10.64 7.65 0.12
CA ASN A 97 -11.04 8.77 -0.75
C ASN A 97 -10.28 10.10 -0.58
N ARG A 98 -9.34 10.23 0.36
CA ARG A 98 -8.41 11.39 0.42
C ARG A 98 -7.23 11.20 -0.52
N PRO A 99 -6.54 12.25 -1.02
CA PRO A 99 -5.37 12.07 -1.88
C PRO A 99 -4.24 11.25 -1.22
N LEU A 100 -3.49 10.50 -2.04
CA LEU A 100 -2.24 9.86 -1.62
C LEU A 100 -1.11 10.88 -1.74
N LEU A 101 -0.55 11.29 -0.60
CA LEU A 101 0.37 12.41 -0.51
C LEU A 101 1.77 11.94 -0.13
N VAL A 102 2.78 12.55 -0.75
CA VAL A 102 4.20 12.33 -0.43
C VAL A 102 4.47 12.79 1.01
N THR A 103 5.22 11.99 1.76
CA THR A 103 5.64 12.34 3.12
C THR A 103 6.87 13.24 3.10
N ALA A 104 7.18 13.92 4.20
CA ALA A 104 8.42 14.70 4.29
C ALA A 104 9.68 13.88 3.96
N LYS A 105 9.74 12.61 4.39
CA LYS A 105 10.83 11.69 4.04
C LYS A 105 10.81 11.28 2.57
N GLY A 106 9.63 11.14 1.96
CA GLY A 106 9.49 10.84 0.54
C GLY A 106 9.90 11.99 -0.36
N MET A 107 9.74 13.24 0.09
CA MET A 107 10.07 14.43 -0.70
C MET A 107 11.51 14.43 -1.20
N SER A 108 12.48 13.91 -0.42
CA SER A 108 13.89 13.88 -0.81
C SER A 108 14.16 13.08 -2.09
N LYS A 109 13.31 12.10 -2.42
CA LYS A 109 13.41 11.33 -3.68
C LYS A 109 13.02 12.14 -4.92
N PHE A 110 12.31 13.25 -4.71
CA PHE A 110 11.73 14.07 -5.76
C PHE A 110 12.40 15.44 -5.89
N LEU A 111 13.49 15.68 -5.15
CA LEU A 111 14.26 16.94 -5.17
C LEU A 111 15.18 17.05 -6.39
N VAL A 112 15.03 16.21 -7.41
CA VAL A 112 15.81 16.33 -8.64
C VAL A 112 15.16 17.35 -9.57
N MET A 113 15.42 18.63 -9.29
CA MET A 113 15.30 19.81 -10.17
C MET A 113 16.33 20.81 -9.60
N GLU A 114 17.35 21.33 -10.26
CA GLU A 114 17.82 21.38 -11.65
C GLU A 114 19.36 21.31 -11.60
N GLN A 115 20.01 20.69 -12.59
CA GLN A 115 21.35 21.10 -13.04
C GLN A 115 21.26 21.38 -14.52
#